data_AF-A0A812NM31-F1
#
_entry.id   AF-A0A812NM31-F1
#
_cell.length_a   1.000
_cell.length_b   1.000
_cell.length_c   1.000
_cell.angle_alpha   90.00
_cell.angle_beta   90.00
_cell.angle_gamma   90.00
#
_symmetry.space_group_name_H-M   'P 1'
#
loop_
_entity.id
_entity.type
_entity.pdbx_description
1 polymer ?
#
loop_
_entity_poly.entity_id
_entity_poly.type
_entity_poly.pdbx_seq_one_letter_code
_entity_poly.pdbx_strand_id
1 'polypeptide(L)'
;MPNLYEKYVLPRLIDAACSQPPMSKLRNRYVSQATGEVLEIGIGSGLNLAHYGEGVTSITGVDPAAELTAKAAERADALSVPVSVLGISGEALDLDNNSFDTIVCTWTLCSIPNPYRAVAEMYRVLKPGGQMIFVEHGRSDEPKVVKWQRRIEPIWKKIGGGCHLTRRPEELLVDAGFKISAQERGYVDGPKFAAFMIHGLAVWSVIIGMSVFHLACLGAFYTGVSWAAFAVAFAMYVFRGMGVTTGFHRLLAHRSFKTSRPVQFLFALAGSLAVQGGPLWWVAHHRHHHAATETEEDIHSPVTHGMWKAHMGWMMTDAAFNEKGTNSRDLHKFPEIKFLQRHYVWLIIIQPVLMYALGAWLGEAYNTSGLQMVVWGFFISTVFTWHVTFMVNSVCHRWGSRPYDAGDASTNNVFIGVLGFGEGWHNNHHKFPSSARHGLEWWQVDATWVLIRMLQAVGLVSDPKIPLAFRKDKPEKTSSD
;
A
#
# COMPACT_ATOMS: atom_id res chain seq x y z
N MET A 1 -17.41 35.53 -23.24
CA MET A 1 -18.43 34.61 -23.79
C MET A 1 -17.72 33.61 -24.67
N PRO A 2 -18.05 32.32 -24.59
CA PRO A 2 -17.44 31.30 -25.42
C PRO A 2 -17.71 31.55 -26.90
N ASN A 3 -16.74 31.26 -27.75
CA ASN A 3 -16.92 31.35 -29.21
C ASN A 3 -17.77 30.19 -29.74
N LEU A 4 -18.18 30.23 -31.02
CA LEU A 4 -19.03 29.19 -31.62
C LEU A 4 -18.42 27.78 -31.53
N TYR A 5 -17.09 27.67 -31.62
CA TYR A 5 -16.39 26.40 -31.49
C TYR A 5 -16.48 25.86 -30.06
N GLU A 6 -16.17 26.70 -29.07
CA GLU A 6 -16.26 26.36 -27.64
C GLU A 6 -17.68 26.00 -27.20
N LYS A 7 -18.68 26.63 -27.82
CA LYS A 7 -20.10 26.38 -27.50
C LYS A 7 -20.64 25.11 -28.14
N TYR A 8 -20.40 24.89 -29.44
CA TYR A 8 -21.13 23.87 -30.20
C TYR A 8 -20.29 22.66 -30.60
N VAL A 9 -18.97 22.83 -30.76
CA VAL A 9 -18.09 21.79 -31.31
C VAL A 9 -17.27 21.12 -30.22
N LEU A 10 -16.57 21.92 -29.41
CA LEU A 10 -15.65 21.45 -28.38
C LEU A 10 -16.32 20.51 -27.35
N PRO A 11 -17.51 20.79 -26.81
CA PRO A 11 -18.15 19.88 -25.84
C PRO A 11 -18.44 18.50 -26.42
N ARG A 12 -18.85 18.45 -27.70
CA ARG A 12 -19.11 17.18 -28.40
C ARG A 12 -17.81 16.43 -28.71
N LEU A 13 -16.77 17.16 -29.09
CA LEU A 13 -15.45 16.58 -29.33
C LEU A 13 -14.86 15.99 -28.05
N ILE A 14 -14.92 16.72 -26.92
CA ILE A 14 -14.44 16.24 -25.62
C ILE A 14 -15.23 15.02 -25.17
N ASP A 15 -16.56 15.05 -25.25
CA ASP A 15 -17.43 13.91 -24.88
C ASP A 15 -17.10 12.67 -25.73
N ALA A 16 -16.90 12.84 -27.05
CA ALA A 16 -16.52 11.74 -27.94
C ALA A 16 -15.09 11.22 -27.67
N ALA A 17 -14.14 12.11 -27.40
CA ALA A 17 -12.77 11.73 -27.08
C ALA A 17 -12.69 11.03 -25.72
N CYS A 18 -13.34 11.55 -24.68
CA CYS A 18 -13.24 11.02 -23.32
C CYS A 18 -14.13 9.79 -23.05
N SER A 19 -15.02 9.45 -23.98
CA SER A 19 -15.86 8.24 -23.92
C SER A 19 -15.21 7.01 -24.56
N GLN A 20 -14.02 7.14 -25.16
CA GLN A 20 -13.36 6.01 -25.81
C GLN A 20 -13.00 4.90 -24.80
N PRO A 21 -12.94 3.63 -25.23
CA PRO A 21 -12.69 2.49 -24.35
C PRO A 21 -11.43 2.58 -23.46
N PRO A 22 -10.27 3.11 -23.91
CA PRO A 22 -9.10 3.26 -23.04
C PRO A 22 -9.35 4.17 -21.83
N MET A 23 -10.11 5.25 -22.03
CA MET A 23 -10.46 6.19 -20.97
C MET A 23 -11.46 5.55 -20.01
N SER A 24 -12.46 4.84 -20.54
CA SER A 24 -13.42 4.08 -19.72
C SER A 24 -12.73 3.01 -18.85
N LYS A 25 -11.68 2.34 -19.34
CA LYS A 25 -10.86 1.41 -18.54
C LYS A 25 -10.19 2.11 -17.35
N LEU A 26 -9.61 3.29 -17.57
CA LEU A 26 -9.00 4.08 -16.49
C LEU A 26 -10.05 4.57 -15.49
N ARG A 27 -11.24 4.99 -15.95
CA ARG A 27 -12.36 5.35 -15.05
C ARG A 27 -12.76 4.17 -14.18
N ASN A 28 -13.02 3.01 -14.76
CA ASN A 28 -13.34 1.79 -14.02
C ASN A 28 -12.27 1.41 -12.99
N ARG A 29 -10.99 1.66 -13.28
CA ARG A 29 -9.91 1.34 -12.35
C ARG A 29 -9.80 2.34 -11.20
N TYR A 30 -9.90 3.63 -11.47
CA TYR A 30 -9.59 4.67 -10.50
C TYR A 30 -10.83 5.28 -9.84
N VAL A 31 -11.85 5.63 -10.62
CA VAL A 31 -13.07 6.30 -10.12
C VAL A 31 -13.89 5.37 -9.22
N SER A 32 -13.88 4.06 -9.50
CA SER A 32 -14.56 3.05 -8.68
C SER A 32 -14.01 2.93 -7.25
N GLN A 33 -12.83 3.49 -6.98
CA GLN A 33 -12.21 3.50 -5.66
C GLN A 33 -12.70 4.64 -4.77
N ALA A 34 -13.46 5.60 -5.32
CA ALA A 34 -14.02 6.70 -4.53
C ALA A 34 -15.03 6.19 -3.50
N THR A 35 -15.08 6.86 -2.34
CA THR A 35 -15.99 6.52 -1.25
C THR A 35 -16.49 7.76 -0.50
N GLY A 36 -17.62 7.64 0.19
CA GLY A 36 -18.21 8.71 0.98
C GLY A 36 -18.79 9.84 0.13
N GLU A 37 -18.70 11.07 0.64
CA GLU A 37 -19.12 12.28 -0.06
C GLU A 37 -18.04 12.66 -1.09
N VAL A 38 -18.39 12.61 -2.37
CA VAL A 38 -17.46 12.82 -3.48
C VAL A 38 -17.62 14.21 -4.08
N LEU A 39 -16.51 14.90 -4.29
CA LEU A 39 -16.46 16.08 -5.15
C LEU A 39 -15.73 15.74 -6.46
N GLU A 40 -16.40 15.96 -7.59
CA GLU A 40 -15.82 15.77 -8.92
C GLU A 40 -15.45 17.12 -9.56
N ILE A 41 -14.16 17.34 -9.79
CA ILE A 41 -13.66 18.56 -10.44
C ILE A 41 -13.61 18.38 -11.96
N GLY A 42 -14.40 19.19 -12.65
CA GLY A 42 -14.64 19.07 -14.10
C GLY A 42 -15.45 17.83 -14.40
N ILE A 43 -16.68 17.79 -13.88
CA ILE A 43 -17.62 16.69 -14.15
C ILE A 43 -17.92 16.54 -15.64
N GLY A 44 -17.71 17.60 -16.44
CA GLY A 44 -17.89 17.58 -17.88
C GLY A 44 -19.28 17.07 -18.24
N SER A 45 -19.35 16.11 -19.17
CA SER A 45 -20.61 15.47 -19.55
C SER A 45 -21.10 14.41 -18.57
N GLY A 46 -20.41 14.16 -17.45
CA GLY A 46 -20.79 13.14 -16.46
C GLY A 46 -20.33 11.73 -16.82
N LEU A 47 -19.25 11.57 -17.58
CA LEU A 47 -18.76 10.24 -18.00
C LEU A 47 -18.24 9.39 -16.83
N ASN A 48 -17.85 10.00 -15.71
CA ASN A 48 -17.45 9.27 -14.51
C ASN A 48 -18.62 8.66 -13.74
N LEU A 49 -19.84 9.19 -13.90
CA LEU A 49 -20.98 8.83 -13.07
C LEU A 49 -21.25 7.32 -13.06
N ALA A 50 -21.19 6.68 -14.23
CA ALA A 50 -21.39 5.24 -14.38
C ALA A 50 -20.25 4.36 -13.80
N HIS A 51 -19.16 4.96 -13.31
CA HIS A 51 -17.97 4.25 -12.82
C HIS A 51 -17.75 4.38 -11.31
N TYR A 52 -18.55 5.18 -10.61
CA TYR A 52 -18.51 5.25 -9.16
C TYR A 52 -18.97 3.93 -8.53
N GLY A 53 -18.26 3.50 -7.49
CA GLY A 53 -18.55 2.27 -6.76
C GLY A 53 -19.66 2.45 -5.71
N GLU A 54 -20.10 1.34 -5.12
CA GLU A 54 -21.15 1.30 -4.09
C GLU A 54 -20.78 2.04 -2.78
N GLY A 55 -19.50 2.38 -2.58
CA GLY A 55 -19.03 3.10 -1.41
C GLY A 55 -19.33 4.61 -1.41
N VAL A 56 -19.88 5.16 -2.50
CA VAL A 56 -20.18 6.59 -2.67
C VAL A 56 -21.56 6.91 -2.11
N THR A 57 -21.66 7.93 -1.25
CA THR A 57 -22.91 8.34 -0.59
C THR A 57 -23.57 9.54 -1.25
N SER A 58 -22.79 10.42 -1.86
CA SER A 58 -23.26 11.58 -2.64
C SER A 58 -22.16 12.05 -3.59
N ILE A 59 -22.55 12.70 -4.68
CA ILE A 59 -21.61 13.27 -5.66
C ILE A 59 -21.96 14.74 -5.87
N THR A 60 -20.99 15.63 -5.72
CA THR A 60 -21.07 17.03 -6.14
C THR A 60 -20.10 17.24 -7.29
N GLY A 61 -20.60 17.46 -8.50
CA GLY A 61 -19.79 17.74 -9.67
C GLY A 61 -19.75 19.22 -10.00
N VAL A 62 -18.57 19.76 -10.32
CA VAL A 62 -18.40 21.15 -10.76
C VAL A 62 -17.84 21.22 -12.17
N ASP A 63 -18.40 22.05 -13.03
CA ASP A 63 -17.83 22.38 -14.34
C ASP A 63 -18.42 23.71 -14.86
N PRO A 64 -17.61 24.67 -15.33
CA PRO A 64 -18.13 25.96 -15.81
C PRO A 64 -18.84 25.88 -17.17
N ALA A 65 -18.71 24.78 -17.93
CA ALA A 65 -19.30 24.64 -19.26
C ALA A 65 -20.77 24.15 -19.17
N ALA A 66 -21.70 25.08 -19.37
CA ALA A 66 -23.15 24.83 -19.28
C ALA A 66 -23.63 23.67 -20.19
N GLU A 67 -23.08 23.56 -21.40
CA GLU A 67 -23.44 22.50 -22.35
C GLU A 67 -22.99 21.10 -21.89
N LEU A 68 -21.91 21.03 -21.11
CA LEU A 68 -21.42 19.78 -20.53
C LEU A 68 -22.20 19.42 -19.28
N THR A 69 -22.40 20.36 -18.36
CA THR A 69 -23.17 20.13 -17.13
C THR A 69 -24.62 19.75 -17.38
N ALA A 70 -25.24 20.27 -18.44
CA ALA A 70 -26.58 19.83 -18.86
C ALA A 70 -26.62 18.32 -19.20
N LYS A 71 -25.60 17.79 -19.87
CA LYS A 71 -25.48 16.35 -20.13
C LYS A 71 -25.17 15.55 -18.86
N ALA A 72 -24.36 16.10 -17.96
CA ALA A 72 -24.06 15.45 -16.69
C ALA A 72 -25.33 15.32 -15.83
N ALA A 73 -26.19 16.34 -15.81
CA ALA A 73 -27.47 16.32 -15.13
C ALA A 73 -28.40 15.23 -15.69
N GLU A 74 -28.49 15.09 -17.02
CA GLU A 74 -29.27 14.01 -17.64
C GLU A 74 -28.75 12.61 -17.26
N ARG A 75 -27.42 12.44 -17.20
CA ARG A 75 -26.82 11.16 -16.75
C ARG A 75 -26.99 10.92 -15.26
N ALA A 76 -27.00 11.98 -14.46
CA ALA A 76 -27.22 11.92 -13.02
C ALA A 76 -28.61 11.36 -12.66
N ASP A 77 -29.64 11.69 -13.43
CA ASP A 77 -31.01 11.20 -13.23
C ASP A 77 -31.13 9.65 -13.30
N ALA A 78 -30.15 8.99 -13.93
CA ALA A 78 -30.11 7.53 -14.04
C ALA A 78 -29.47 6.83 -12.82
N LEU A 79 -28.89 7.59 -11.88
CA LEU A 79 -28.20 7.04 -10.70
C LEU A 79 -29.12 7.00 -9.48
N SER A 80 -28.91 6.01 -8.62
CA SER A 80 -29.56 5.91 -7.31
C SER A 80 -28.90 6.77 -6.23
N VAL A 81 -27.64 7.16 -6.44
CA VAL A 81 -26.89 8.02 -5.52
C VAL A 81 -27.23 9.49 -5.80
N PRO A 82 -27.45 10.33 -4.77
CA PRO A 82 -27.68 11.77 -4.97
C PRO A 82 -26.51 12.44 -5.70
N VAL A 83 -26.81 13.12 -6.81
CA VAL A 83 -25.83 13.88 -7.59
C VAL A 83 -26.28 15.34 -7.71
N SER A 84 -25.39 16.27 -7.35
CA SER A 84 -25.55 17.71 -7.56
C SER A 84 -24.55 18.17 -8.61
N VAL A 85 -25.02 18.87 -9.66
CA VAL A 85 -24.16 19.40 -10.74
C VAL A 85 -24.17 20.92 -10.68
N LEU A 86 -23.02 21.52 -10.40
CA LEU A 86 -22.84 22.95 -10.23
C LEU A 86 -22.08 23.56 -11.41
N GLY A 87 -22.61 24.65 -11.97
CA GLY A 87 -21.99 25.41 -13.06
C GLY A 87 -20.82 26.31 -12.63
N ILE A 88 -20.02 25.88 -11.66
CA ILE A 88 -18.93 26.67 -11.06
C ILE A 88 -17.55 26.15 -11.47
N SER A 89 -16.54 27.00 -11.35
CA SER A 89 -15.15 26.63 -11.63
C SER A 89 -14.52 25.90 -10.45
N GLY A 90 -13.69 24.90 -10.73
CA GLY A 90 -12.83 24.27 -9.73
C GLY A 90 -11.84 25.24 -9.06
N GLU A 91 -11.61 26.43 -9.63
CA GLU A 91 -10.73 27.47 -9.07
C GLU A 91 -11.35 28.28 -7.92
N ALA A 92 -12.67 28.18 -7.71
CA ALA A 92 -13.41 28.89 -6.67
C ALA A 92 -14.64 28.08 -6.29
N LEU A 93 -14.47 27.17 -5.33
CA LEU A 93 -15.53 26.31 -4.82
C LEU A 93 -16.22 27.04 -3.68
N ASP A 94 -17.42 27.56 -3.90
CA ASP A 94 -18.27 28.12 -2.83
C ASP A 94 -18.85 26.97 -1.96
N LEU A 95 -17.95 26.21 -1.35
CA LEU A 95 -18.17 24.97 -0.60
C LEU A 95 -17.37 25.03 0.70
N ASP A 96 -17.88 24.38 1.75
CA ASP A 96 -17.26 24.40 3.07
C ASP A 96 -15.91 23.66 3.11
N ASN A 97 -15.04 24.06 4.03
CA ASN A 97 -13.79 23.36 4.30
C ASN A 97 -14.07 21.93 4.81
N ASN A 98 -13.20 20.97 4.50
CA ASN A 98 -13.27 19.60 5.03
C ASN A 98 -14.66 18.95 4.86
N SER A 99 -15.28 19.12 3.71
CA SER A 99 -16.66 18.68 3.42
C SER A 99 -16.72 17.37 2.62
N PHE A 100 -15.65 16.98 1.93
CA PHE A 100 -15.65 15.78 1.07
C PHE A 100 -14.67 14.70 1.54
N ASP A 101 -15.10 13.44 1.46
CA ASP A 101 -14.27 12.27 1.76
C ASP A 101 -13.35 11.92 0.59
N THR A 102 -13.83 12.10 -0.64
CA THR A 102 -13.04 11.86 -1.87
C THR A 102 -13.16 13.03 -2.84
N ILE A 103 -12.04 13.44 -3.43
CA ILE A 103 -12.03 14.30 -4.62
C ILE A 103 -11.61 13.49 -5.83
N VAL A 104 -12.34 13.64 -6.93
CA VAL A 104 -12.05 13.01 -8.22
C VAL A 104 -11.77 14.10 -9.25
N CYS A 105 -10.66 13.99 -9.99
CA CYS A 105 -10.32 14.90 -11.08
C CYS A 105 -9.78 14.11 -12.28
N THR A 106 -10.52 14.07 -13.39
CA THR A 106 -10.13 13.28 -14.56
C THR A 106 -10.15 14.10 -15.84
N TRP A 107 -8.98 14.25 -16.47
CA TRP A 107 -8.79 15.03 -17.71
C TRP A 107 -9.26 16.48 -17.60
N THR A 108 -9.16 17.04 -16.41
CA THR A 108 -9.63 18.40 -16.09
C THR A 108 -8.46 19.29 -15.71
N LEU A 109 -7.59 18.83 -14.81
CA LEU A 109 -6.49 19.63 -14.29
C LEU A 109 -5.52 20.04 -15.40
N CYS A 110 -5.42 19.29 -16.50
CA CYS A 110 -4.67 19.70 -17.68
C CYS A 110 -5.23 20.96 -18.38
N SER A 111 -6.52 21.26 -18.21
CA SER A 111 -7.27 22.29 -18.94
C SER A 111 -7.63 23.52 -18.10
N ILE A 112 -7.60 23.40 -16.76
CA ILE A 112 -7.88 24.53 -15.86
C ILE A 112 -6.90 25.69 -16.11
N PRO A 113 -7.39 26.93 -16.33
CA PRO A 113 -6.54 28.11 -16.52
C PRO A 113 -5.58 28.39 -15.36
N ASN A 114 -6.07 28.40 -14.11
CA ASN A 114 -5.24 28.53 -12.92
C ASN A 114 -5.26 27.24 -12.08
N PRO A 115 -4.45 26.23 -12.44
CA PRO A 115 -4.47 24.95 -11.75
C PRO A 115 -4.08 25.06 -10.28
N TYR A 116 -3.18 25.99 -9.91
CA TYR A 116 -2.74 26.20 -8.54
C TYR A 116 -3.88 26.60 -7.60
N ARG A 117 -4.79 27.47 -8.07
CA ARG A 117 -6.00 27.80 -7.29
C ARG A 117 -6.93 26.61 -7.16
N ALA A 118 -7.13 25.86 -8.24
CA ALA A 118 -8.00 24.70 -8.21
C ALA A 118 -7.49 23.62 -7.25
N VAL A 119 -6.18 23.29 -7.27
CA VAL A 119 -5.64 22.31 -6.31
C VAL A 119 -5.65 22.83 -4.87
N ALA A 120 -5.52 24.14 -4.64
CA ALA A 120 -5.66 24.72 -3.30
C ALA A 120 -7.11 24.60 -2.79
N GLU A 121 -8.10 24.84 -3.65
CA GLU A 121 -9.51 24.65 -3.32
C GLU A 121 -9.85 23.17 -3.08
N MET A 122 -9.34 22.27 -3.92
CA MET A 122 -9.44 20.81 -3.68
C MET A 122 -8.87 20.46 -2.31
N TYR A 123 -7.68 20.95 -1.96
CA TYR A 123 -7.06 20.64 -0.67
C TYR A 123 -7.88 21.19 0.50
N ARG A 124 -8.45 22.40 0.36
CA ARG A 124 -9.26 23.06 1.38
C ARG A 124 -10.56 22.31 1.70
N VAL A 125 -11.25 21.79 0.68
CA VAL A 125 -12.55 21.13 0.84
C VAL A 125 -12.41 19.64 1.18
N LEU A 126 -11.25 19.03 0.97
CA LEU A 126 -11.01 17.64 1.34
C LEU A 126 -10.93 17.49 2.87
N LYS A 127 -11.66 16.51 3.43
CA LYS A 127 -11.57 16.15 4.85
C LYS A 127 -10.14 15.71 5.22
N PRO A 128 -9.67 15.94 6.45
CA PRO A 128 -8.42 15.37 6.92
C PRO A 128 -8.45 13.84 6.81
N GLY A 129 -7.47 13.26 6.10
CA GLY A 129 -7.44 11.83 5.81
C GLY A 129 -8.28 11.39 4.61
N GLY A 130 -8.97 12.32 3.94
CA GLY A 130 -9.67 12.10 2.68
C GLY A 130 -8.75 11.74 1.53
N GLN A 131 -9.33 11.24 0.45
CA GLN A 131 -8.63 10.74 -0.72
C GLN A 131 -8.72 11.69 -1.91
N MET A 132 -7.62 11.86 -2.64
CA MET A 132 -7.62 12.49 -3.97
C MET A 132 -7.32 11.44 -5.03
N ILE A 133 -8.20 11.33 -6.01
CA ILE A 133 -8.08 10.44 -7.17
C ILE A 133 -7.92 11.30 -8.41
N PHE A 134 -6.86 11.08 -9.17
CA PHE A 134 -6.64 11.84 -10.40
C PHE A 134 -6.27 10.96 -11.59
N VAL A 135 -6.72 11.35 -12.77
CA VAL A 135 -6.35 10.75 -14.06
C VAL A 135 -6.17 11.88 -15.07
N GLU A 136 -4.94 12.22 -15.41
CA GLU A 136 -4.65 13.45 -16.16
C GLU A 136 -3.72 13.20 -17.34
N HIS A 137 -3.85 14.04 -18.37
CA HIS A 137 -2.77 14.17 -19.35
C HIS A 137 -1.54 14.74 -18.66
N GLY A 138 -0.37 14.19 -19.01
CA GLY A 138 0.88 14.65 -18.42
C GLY A 138 2.04 14.68 -19.40
N ARG A 139 3.12 15.31 -18.95
CA ARG A 139 4.40 15.32 -19.68
C ARG A 139 5.00 13.92 -19.70
N SER A 140 5.29 13.41 -20.90
CA SER A 140 6.01 12.14 -21.08
C SER A 140 7.42 12.18 -20.46
N ASP A 141 7.91 11.04 -20.02
CA ASP A 141 9.30 10.85 -19.60
C ASP A 141 10.26 10.59 -20.79
N GLU A 142 9.71 10.32 -21.99
CA GLU A 142 10.51 10.12 -23.21
C GLU A 142 10.87 11.46 -23.87
N PRO A 143 12.18 11.83 -24.00
CA PRO A 143 12.58 13.13 -24.56
C PRO A 143 12.06 13.40 -25.98
N LYS A 144 11.96 12.35 -26.80
CA LYS A 144 11.42 12.43 -28.17
C LYS A 144 9.92 12.79 -28.17
N VAL A 145 9.16 12.24 -27.23
CA VAL A 145 7.72 12.51 -27.11
C VAL A 145 7.50 13.90 -26.55
N VAL A 146 8.29 14.32 -25.54
CA VAL A 146 8.23 15.70 -25.00
C VAL A 146 8.48 16.75 -26.08
N LYS A 147 9.41 16.51 -27.01
CA LYS A 147 9.66 17.42 -28.14
C LYS A 147 8.41 17.60 -29.01
N TRP A 148 7.68 16.51 -29.27
CA TRP A 148 6.41 16.55 -30.00
C TRP A 148 5.28 17.18 -29.19
N GLN A 149 5.17 16.87 -27.89
CA GLN A 149 4.21 17.51 -26.99
C GLN A 149 4.36 19.03 -27.03
N ARG A 150 5.60 19.55 -26.88
CA ARG A 150 5.89 20.99 -26.95
C ARG A 150 5.55 21.62 -28.31
N ARG A 151 5.78 20.89 -29.40
CA ARG A 151 5.50 21.37 -30.76
C ARG A 151 4.00 21.49 -31.04
N ILE A 152 3.21 20.56 -30.51
CA ILE A 152 1.77 20.45 -30.79
C ILE A 152 0.94 21.26 -29.78
N GLU A 153 1.40 21.41 -28.54
CA GLU A 153 0.64 22.06 -27.46
C GLU A 153 0.04 23.45 -27.82
N PRO A 154 0.73 24.38 -28.52
CA PRO A 154 0.16 25.69 -28.84
C PRO A 154 -1.14 25.62 -29.66
N ILE A 155 -1.24 24.64 -30.56
CA ILE A 155 -2.44 24.38 -31.35
C ILE A 155 -3.40 23.53 -30.52
N TRP A 156 -2.88 22.51 -29.83
CA TRP A 156 -3.67 21.61 -28.99
C TRP A 156 -4.52 22.34 -27.96
N LYS A 157 -3.97 23.35 -27.27
CA LYS A 157 -4.72 24.14 -26.28
C LYS A 157 -5.97 24.81 -26.87
N LYS A 158 -5.93 25.18 -28.16
CA LYS A 158 -7.09 25.80 -28.83
C LYS A 158 -8.17 24.78 -29.20
N ILE A 159 -7.78 23.55 -29.53
CA ILE A 159 -8.70 22.49 -29.96
C ILE A 159 -9.08 21.50 -28.85
N GLY A 160 -8.32 21.45 -27.77
CA GLY A 160 -8.48 20.55 -26.64
C GLY A 160 -8.98 21.25 -25.39
N GLY A 161 -9.67 22.40 -25.54
CA GLY A 161 -10.29 23.12 -24.43
C GLY A 161 -9.31 23.61 -23.37
N GLY A 162 -8.13 24.07 -23.78
CA GLY A 162 -7.09 24.54 -22.85
C GLY A 162 -6.12 23.45 -22.36
N CYS A 163 -6.30 22.19 -22.76
CA CYS A 163 -5.46 21.08 -22.32
C CYS A 163 -3.95 21.30 -22.58
N HIS A 164 -3.14 21.23 -21.53
CA HIS A 164 -1.68 21.28 -21.59
C HIS A 164 -1.09 19.86 -21.56
N LEU A 165 -0.52 19.42 -22.69
CA LEU A 165 0.13 18.11 -22.82
C LEU A 165 1.46 18.01 -22.06
N THR A 166 2.07 19.14 -21.71
CA THR A 166 3.36 19.19 -21.02
C THR A 166 3.26 19.55 -19.54
N ARG A 167 2.03 19.71 -19.03
CA ARG A 167 1.77 19.99 -17.61
C ARG A 167 2.13 18.77 -16.77
N ARG A 168 2.54 19.02 -15.53
CA ARG A 168 2.83 18.01 -14.52
C ARG A 168 1.77 18.08 -13.41
N PRO A 169 0.62 17.41 -13.59
CA PRO A 169 -0.46 17.41 -12.59
C PRO A 169 0.01 16.92 -11.23
N GLU A 170 0.98 16.00 -11.19
CA GLU A 170 1.56 15.48 -9.96
C GLU A 170 2.32 16.56 -9.17
N GLU A 171 3.05 17.44 -9.84
CA GLU A 171 3.80 18.53 -9.19
C GLU A 171 2.81 19.56 -8.60
N LEU A 172 1.73 19.87 -9.33
CA LEU A 172 0.67 20.77 -8.85
C LEU A 172 -0.01 20.25 -7.58
N LEU A 173 -0.33 18.96 -7.55
CA LEU A 173 -0.94 18.33 -6.37
C LEU A 173 0.03 18.36 -5.18
N VAL A 174 1.30 18.01 -5.39
CA VAL A 174 2.32 18.04 -4.32
C VAL A 174 2.52 19.45 -3.77
N ASP A 175 2.60 20.46 -4.65
CA ASP A 175 2.76 21.87 -4.25
C ASP A 175 1.58 22.39 -3.41
N ALA A 176 0.38 21.88 -3.65
CA ALA A 176 -0.82 22.21 -2.86
C ALA A 176 -0.88 21.48 -1.51
N GLY A 177 0.07 20.58 -1.24
CA GLY A 177 0.14 19.82 0.01
C GLY A 177 -0.41 18.40 -0.09
N PHE A 178 -0.89 17.94 -1.26
CA PHE A 178 -1.27 16.54 -1.43
C PHE A 178 -0.05 15.64 -1.38
N LYS A 179 -0.15 14.53 -0.67
CA LYS A 179 0.84 13.45 -0.74
C LYS A 179 0.32 12.37 -1.66
N ILE A 180 0.86 12.34 -2.87
CA ILE A 180 0.59 11.26 -3.83
C ILE A 180 1.13 9.95 -3.22
N SER A 181 0.36 8.88 -3.35
CA SER A 181 0.60 7.58 -2.70
C SER A 181 0.46 6.37 -3.63
N ALA A 182 0.15 6.59 -4.90
CA ALA A 182 0.17 5.60 -5.94
C ALA A 182 0.12 6.40 -7.24
N GLN A 183 1.25 6.60 -7.92
CA GLN A 183 1.29 7.23 -9.22
C GLN A 183 1.73 6.22 -10.26
N GLU A 184 0.88 5.99 -11.25
CA GLU A 184 1.26 5.29 -12.46
C GLU A 184 1.37 6.28 -13.61
N ARG A 185 2.34 5.99 -14.48
CA ARG A 185 2.60 6.72 -15.71
C ARG A 185 2.58 5.72 -16.86
N GLY A 186 1.94 6.08 -17.96
CA GLY A 186 1.83 5.17 -19.09
C GLY A 186 1.12 5.76 -20.27
N TYR A 187 1.12 5.00 -21.36
CA TYR A 187 0.36 5.36 -22.55
C TYR A 187 -0.94 4.57 -22.59
N VAL A 188 -2.02 5.25 -22.95
CA VAL A 188 -3.20 4.60 -23.51
C VAL A 188 -3.02 4.41 -25.02
N ASP A 189 -3.90 3.62 -25.64
CA ASP A 189 -3.90 3.47 -27.10
C ASP A 189 -4.20 4.83 -27.76
N GLY A 190 -3.30 5.29 -28.64
CA GLY A 190 -3.46 6.56 -29.35
C GLY A 190 -2.11 7.20 -29.74
N PRO A 191 -2.15 8.43 -30.29
CA PRO A 191 -0.93 9.16 -30.63
C PRO A 191 -0.09 9.45 -29.37
N LYS A 192 1.17 9.00 -29.34
CA LYS A 192 2.04 9.12 -28.15
C LYS A 192 2.10 10.52 -27.53
N PHE A 193 1.99 11.58 -28.33
CA PHE A 193 2.04 12.95 -27.81
C PHE A 193 0.81 13.33 -26.97
N ALA A 194 -0.34 12.70 -27.20
CA ALA A 194 -1.60 12.96 -26.50
C ALA A 194 -2.05 11.78 -25.61
N ALA A 195 -1.40 10.62 -25.71
CA ALA A 195 -1.80 9.40 -25.02
C ALA A 195 -1.08 9.16 -23.68
N PHE A 196 -0.12 10.02 -23.29
CA PHE A 196 0.58 9.86 -22.02
C PHE A 196 -0.28 10.33 -20.86
N MET A 197 -0.54 9.41 -19.94
CA MET A 197 -1.39 9.60 -18.77
C MET A 197 -0.57 9.50 -17.49
N ILE A 198 -0.95 10.32 -16.53
CA ILE A 198 -0.50 10.24 -15.14
C ILE A 198 -1.75 10.06 -14.29
N HIS A 199 -1.81 8.97 -13.52
CA HIS A 199 -2.99 8.64 -12.73
C HIS A 199 -2.61 8.02 -11.40
N GLY A 200 -3.41 8.30 -10.37
CA GLY A 200 -3.02 7.91 -9.03
C GLY A 200 -3.98 8.21 -7.90
N LEU A 201 -3.60 7.70 -6.73
CA LEU A 201 -4.25 7.97 -5.45
C LEU A 201 -3.29 8.78 -4.58
N ALA A 202 -3.82 9.63 -3.71
CA ALA A 202 -3.11 10.24 -2.59
C ALA A 202 -3.65 9.63 -1.29
N VAL A 203 -2.79 8.96 -0.51
CA VAL A 203 -3.14 8.10 0.64
C VAL A 203 -2.41 8.63 1.86
N TRP A 204 -3.18 9.34 2.68
CA TRP A 204 -2.77 9.72 4.03
C TRP A 204 -2.91 8.58 5.04
N SER A 205 -3.61 7.50 4.71
CA SER A 205 -4.05 6.49 5.69
C SER A 205 -2.92 5.71 6.35
N VAL A 206 -1.85 5.34 5.63
CA VAL A 206 -0.70 4.63 6.25
C VAL A 206 0.15 5.57 7.11
N ILE A 207 0.34 6.82 6.67
CA ILE A 207 1.06 7.82 7.47
C ILE A 207 0.28 8.10 8.76
N ILE A 208 -1.04 8.27 8.67
CA ILE A 208 -1.92 8.45 9.82
C ILE A 208 -1.88 7.21 10.73
N GLY A 209 -2.04 6.01 10.16
CA GLY A 209 -2.00 4.76 10.92
C GLY A 209 -0.69 4.56 11.67
N MET A 210 0.45 4.72 10.99
CA MET A 210 1.78 4.67 11.62
C MET A 210 1.90 5.71 12.73
N SER A 211 1.48 6.96 12.49
CA SER A 211 1.56 8.02 13.50
C SER A 211 0.69 7.71 14.72
N VAL A 212 -0.55 7.25 14.52
CA VAL A 212 -1.47 6.89 15.60
C VAL A 212 -0.89 5.76 16.46
N PHE A 213 -0.35 4.69 15.86
CA PHE A 213 0.21 3.58 16.62
C PHE A 213 1.40 4.00 17.50
N HIS A 214 2.31 4.83 16.96
CA HIS A 214 3.46 5.32 17.72
C HIS A 214 3.04 6.30 18.82
N LEU A 215 2.13 7.23 18.52
CA LEU A 215 1.62 8.19 19.52
C LEU A 215 0.81 7.50 20.62
N ALA A 216 0.03 6.47 20.29
CA ALA A 216 -0.73 5.71 21.28
C ALA A 216 0.16 4.98 22.30
N CYS A 217 1.42 4.68 21.96
CA CYS A 217 2.39 4.15 22.92
C CYS A 217 2.68 5.14 24.08
N LEU A 218 2.56 6.45 23.84
CA LEU A 218 2.70 7.47 24.90
C LEU A 218 1.58 7.37 25.95
N GLY A 219 0.49 6.65 25.66
CA GLY A 219 -0.53 6.29 26.64
C GLY A 219 0.02 5.49 27.82
N ALA A 220 1.23 4.93 27.73
CA ALA A 220 1.89 4.27 28.87
C ALA A 220 2.20 5.24 30.01
N PHE A 221 2.44 6.52 29.73
CA PHE A 221 2.63 7.54 30.77
C PHE A 221 1.35 7.78 31.59
N TYR A 222 0.19 7.60 30.97
CA TYR A 222 -1.11 7.72 31.64
C TYR A 222 -1.53 6.42 32.34
N THR A 223 -1.40 5.29 31.64
CA THR A 223 -1.86 3.98 32.12
C THR A 223 -0.89 3.30 33.10
N GLY A 224 0.35 3.75 33.18
CA GLY A 224 1.40 3.11 33.98
C GLY A 224 1.79 1.72 33.45
N VAL A 225 2.44 0.93 34.31
CA VAL A 225 2.89 -0.44 33.99
C VAL A 225 2.34 -1.41 35.03
N SER A 226 1.81 -2.54 34.56
CA SER A 226 1.57 -3.73 35.38
C SER A 226 2.34 -4.92 34.81
N TRP A 227 2.68 -5.88 35.67
CA TRP A 227 3.34 -7.11 35.23
C TRP A 227 2.46 -7.92 34.26
N ALA A 228 1.14 -7.90 34.42
CA ALA A 228 0.23 -8.54 33.49
C ALA A 228 0.23 -7.86 32.12
N ALA A 229 0.17 -6.52 32.07
CA ALA A 229 0.24 -5.77 30.82
C ALA A 229 1.57 -6.00 30.10
N PHE A 230 2.69 -6.01 30.83
CA PHE A 230 4.01 -6.33 30.29
C PHE A 230 4.07 -7.78 29.75
N ALA A 231 3.60 -8.76 30.53
CA ALA A 231 3.60 -10.16 30.12
C ALA A 231 2.75 -10.40 28.87
N VAL A 232 1.57 -9.78 28.78
CA VAL A 232 0.73 -9.85 27.58
C VAL A 232 1.37 -9.13 26.40
N ALA A 233 1.98 -7.97 26.59
CA ALA A 233 2.72 -7.28 25.53
C ALA A 233 3.85 -8.16 24.97
N PHE A 234 4.63 -8.79 25.86
CA PHE A 234 5.69 -9.73 25.47
C PHE A 234 5.13 -10.97 24.74
N ALA A 235 4.06 -11.57 25.27
CA ALA A 235 3.41 -12.72 24.64
C ALA A 235 2.87 -12.38 23.25
N MET A 236 2.27 -11.20 23.08
CA MET A 236 1.76 -10.72 21.80
C MET A 236 2.88 -10.39 20.81
N TYR A 237 4.00 -9.85 21.28
CA TYR A 237 5.21 -9.68 20.46
C TYR A 237 5.73 -11.03 19.95
N VAL A 238 5.86 -12.04 20.82
CA VAL A 238 6.29 -13.39 20.43
C VAL A 238 5.29 -14.01 19.45
N PHE A 239 3.99 -13.93 19.73
CA PHE A 239 2.94 -14.51 18.89
C PHE A 239 2.91 -13.89 17.49
N ARG A 240 2.94 -12.56 17.39
CA ARG A 240 2.97 -11.83 16.11
C ARG A 240 4.27 -12.08 15.37
N GLY A 241 5.41 -12.01 16.05
CA GLY A 241 6.72 -12.29 15.47
C GLY A 241 6.82 -13.71 14.91
N MET A 242 6.40 -14.72 15.66
CA MET A 242 6.34 -16.10 15.19
C MET A 242 5.36 -16.27 14.01
N GLY A 243 4.23 -15.55 14.02
CA GLY A 243 3.29 -15.51 12.91
C GLY A 243 3.90 -14.96 11.62
N VAL A 244 4.64 -13.86 11.70
CA VAL A 244 5.35 -13.27 10.55
C VAL A 244 6.46 -14.20 10.06
N THR A 245 7.33 -14.67 10.95
CA THR A 245 8.50 -15.48 10.57
C THR A 245 8.12 -16.89 10.07
N THR A 246 7.25 -17.59 10.79
CA THR A 246 6.82 -18.94 10.41
C THR A 246 5.81 -18.90 9.27
N GLY A 247 4.80 -18.03 9.39
CA GLY A 247 3.66 -17.97 8.49
C GLY A 247 3.92 -17.19 7.22
N PHE A 248 4.12 -15.87 7.34
CA PHE A 248 4.29 -15.02 6.15
C PHE A 248 5.60 -15.33 5.43
N HIS A 249 6.71 -15.40 6.17
CA HIS A 249 8.03 -15.51 5.59
C HIS A 249 8.35 -16.93 5.11
N ARG A 250 8.52 -17.89 6.03
CA ARG A 250 9.00 -19.24 5.67
C ARG A 250 7.92 -20.10 4.99
N LEU A 251 6.67 -20.05 5.44
CA LEU A 251 5.58 -20.86 4.84
C LEU A 251 5.05 -20.26 3.53
N LEU A 252 4.54 -19.02 3.56
CA LEU A 252 3.85 -18.44 2.40
C LEU A 252 4.82 -17.88 1.36
N ALA A 253 5.83 -17.09 1.76
CA ALA A 253 6.73 -16.47 0.82
C ALA A 253 7.72 -17.48 0.20
N HIS A 254 8.41 -18.27 1.02
CA HIS A 254 9.48 -19.18 0.56
C HIS A 254 9.08 -20.64 0.37
N ARG A 255 7.91 -21.05 0.89
CA ARG A 255 7.45 -22.45 0.84
C ARG A 255 8.52 -23.41 1.38
N SER A 256 9.12 -23.03 2.51
CA SER A 256 10.25 -23.74 3.12
C SER A 256 9.82 -25.06 3.77
N PHE A 257 8.53 -25.26 4.00
CA PHE A 257 7.91 -26.49 4.50
C PHE A 257 6.44 -26.59 4.05
N LYS A 258 5.78 -27.71 4.35
CA LYS A 258 4.38 -27.96 4.00
C LYS A 258 3.52 -28.16 5.26
N THR A 259 2.27 -27.70 5.20
CA THR A 259 1.26 -27.89 6.25
C THR A 259 -0.10 -28.25 5.64
N SER A 260 -1.05 -28.67 6.48
CA SER A 260 -2.46 -28.70 6.09
C SER A 260 -3.02 -27.28 5.94
N ARG A 261 -4.17 -27.14 5.26
CA ARG A 261 -4.84 -25.84 5.07
C ARG A 261 -5.26 -25.16 6.38
N PRO A 262 -5.81 -25.86 7.39
CA PRO A 262 -6.12 -25.24 8.68
C PRO A 262 -4.87 -24.68 9.37
N VAL A 263 -3.77 -25.43 9.37
CA VAL A 263 -2.50 -24.96 9.96
C VAL A 263 -1.94 -23.76 9.19
N GLN A 264 -2.00 -23.79 7.85
CA GLN A 264 -1.63 -22.65 7.01
C GLN A 264 -2.45 -21.40 7.33
N PHE A 265 -3.77 -21.55 7.50
CA PHE A 265 -4.66 -20.46 7.89
C PHE A 265 -4.30 -19.88 9.26
N LEU A 266 -4.04 -20.72 10.27
CA LEU A 266 -3.67 -20.26 11.60
C LEU A 266 -2.36 -19.45 11.59
N PHE A 267 -1.36 -19.91 10.84
CA PHE A 267 -0.11 -19.14 10.68
C PHE A 267 -0.32 -17.83 9.91
N ALA A 268 -1.13 -17.85 8.85
CA ALA A 268 -1.45 -16.64 8.10
C ALA A 268 -2.26 -15.64 8.95
N LEU A 269 -3.16 -16.12 9.80
CA LEU A 269 -3.91 -15.30 10.75
C LEU A 269 -2.96 -14.69 11.79
N ALA A 270 -2.08 -15.49 12.40
CA ALA A 270 -1.09 -15.00 13.36
C ALA A 270 -0.18 -13.92 12.76
N GLY A 271 0.30 -14.10 11.52
CA GLY A 271 1.06 -13.08 10.79
C GLY A 271 0.22 -11.82 10.49
N SER A 272 -1.05 -11.98 10.13
CA SER A 272 -1.95 -10.84 9.85
C SER A 272 -2.21 -9.98 11.09
N LEU A 273 -2.19 -10.59 12.28
CA LEU A 273 -2.33 -9.87 13.56
C LEU A 273 -1.10 -9.02 13.92
N ALA A 274 0.01 -9.13 13.18
CA ALA A 274 1.18 -8.27 13.31
C ALA A 274 1.00 -6.87 12.70
N VAL A 275 -0.11 -6.62 12.00
CA VAL A 275 -0.44 -5.33 11.40
C VAL A 275 0.63 -4.85 10.40
N GLN A 276 1.16 -5.75 9.57
CA GLN A 276 2.19 -5.45 8.55
C GLN A 276 1.66 -5.51 7.11
N GLY A 277 0.35 -5.36 6.93
CA GLY A 277 -0.34 -5.59 5.67
C GLY A 277 -0.94 -6.99 5.57
N GLY A 278 -1.89 -7.16 4.65
CA GLY A 278 -2.51 -8.44 4.38
C GLY A 278 -1.52 -9.47 3.79
N PRO A 279 -1.80 -10.78 3.91
CA PRO A 279 -0.85 -11.83 3.55
C PRO A 279 -0.42 -11.80 2.08
N LEU A 280 -1.32 -11.46 1.14
CA LEU A 280 -0.97 -11.41 -0.29
C LEU A 280 -0.06 -10.23 -0.61
N TRP A 281 -0.29 -9.10 0.06
CA TRP A 281 0.50 -7.88 -0.06
C TRP A 281 1.90 -8.08 0.52
N TRP A 282 2.00 -8.65 1.74
CA TRP A 282 3.27 -8.89 2.42
C TRP A 282 4.15 -9.85 1.61
N VAL A 283 3.58 -10.98 1.16
CA VAL A 283 4.33 -11.97 0.36
C VAL A 283 4.79 -11.40 -0.98
N ALA A 284 3.97 -10.57 -1.64
CA ALA A 284 4.35 -9.93 -2.90
C ALA A 284 5.57 -9.02 -2.71
N HIS A 285 5.55 -8.15 -1.69
CA HIS A 285 6.65 -7.23 -1.40
C HIS A 285 7.94 -7.98 -1.03
N HIS A 286 7.83 -9.00 -0.18
CA HIS A 286 8.98 -9.80 0.23
C HIS A 286 9.61 -10.57 -0.95
N ARG A 287 8.79 -11.15 -1.83
CA ARG A 287 9.31 -11.84 -3.02
C ARG A 287 9.89 -10.88 -4.05
N HIS A 288 9.33 -9.69 -4.20
CA HIS A 288 9.89 -8.64 -5.05
C HIS A 288 11.25 -8.17 -4.53
N HIS A 289 11.38 -7.99 -3.21
CA HIS A 289 12.65 -7.70 -2.55
C HIS A 289 13.72 -8.73 -2.90
N HIS A 290 13.44 -10.04 -2.78
CA HIS A 290 14.41 -11.07 -3.18
C HIS A 290 14.74 -11.08 -4.67
N ALA A 291 13.80 -10.72 -5.53
CA ALA A 291 14.01 -10.70 -6.98
C ALA A 291 14.87 -9.51 -7.42
N ALA A 292 14.82 -8.40 -6.69
CA ALA A 292 15.38 -7.12 -7.08
C ALA A 292 16.29 -6.52 -5.99
N THR A 293 16.82 -7.34 -5.08
CA THR A 293 17.54 -6.90 -3.87
C THR A 293 18.66 -5.92 -4.22
N GLU A 294 18.74 -4.81 -3.50
CA GLU A 294 19.72 -3.71 -3.72
C GLU A 294 19.67 -3.02 -5.09
N THR A 295 18.59 -3.18 -5.85
CA THR A 295 18.33 -2.37 -7.04
C THR A 295 17.36 -1.23 -6.73
N GLU A 296 17.19 -0.29 -7.66
CA GLU A 296 16.18 0.77 -7.56
C GLU A 296 14.74 0.24 -7.51
N GLU A 297 14.51 -1.01 -7.92
CA GLU A 297 13.20 -1.65 -7.82
C GLU A 297 12.92 -2.21 -6.40
N ASP A 298 13.95 -2.40 -5.58
CA ASP A 298 13.80 -2.77 -4.16
C ASP A 298 13.55 -1.52 -3.31
N ILE A 299 12.26 -1.23 -3.15
CA ILE A 299 11.74 -0.01 -2.52
C ILE A 299 12.15 0.16 -1.06
N HIS A 300 12.66 -0.91 -0.42
CA HIS A 300 13.14 -0.92 0.95
C HIS A 300 14.61 -1.34 1.09
N SER A 301 15.42 -1.21 0.03
CA SER A 301 16.88 -1.32 0.12
C SER A 301 17.48 -0.13 0.89
N PRO A 302 18.28 -0.37 1.95
CA PRO A 302 19.02 0.71 2.60
C PRO A 302 20.25 1.15 1.80
N VAL A 303 20.72 0.37 0.82
CA VAL A 303 21.86 0.73 -0.03
C VAL A 303 21.46 1.79 -1.05
N THR A 304 20.32 1.61 -1.73
CA THR A 304 19.85 2.55 -2.76
C THR A 304 19.10 3.75 -2.17
N HIS A 305 18.31 3.52 -1.13
CA HIS A 305 17.36 4.53 -0.63
C HIS A 305 17.70 5.08 0.76
N GLY A 306 18.72 4.54 1.41
CA GLY A 306 19.16 4.95 2.74
C GLY A 306 18.37 4.34 3.89
N MET A 307 18.94 4.44 5.08
CA MET A 307 18.49 3.73 6.29
C MET A 307 17.05 4.02 6.68
N TRP A 308 16.65 5.30 6.71
CA TRP A 308 15.32 5.70 7.16
C TRP A 308 14.22 5.21 6.22
N LYS A 309 14.46 5.32 4.91
CA LYS A 309 13.51 4.86 3.89
C LYS A 309 13.36 3.34 3.94
N ALA A 310 14.46 2.58 4.05
CA ALA A 310 14.42 1.13 4.20
C ALA A 310 13.76 0.64 5.49
N HIS A 311 13.97 1.36 6.61
CA HIS A 311 13.41 0.99 7.90
C HIS A 311 11.88 1.15 7.93
N MET A 312 11.37 2.32 7.56
CA MET A 312 9.93 2.61 7.68
C MET A 312 9.39 3.49 6.55
N GLY A 313 10.23 4.35 5.97
CA GLY A 313 9.81 5.32 4.97
C GLY A 313 9.14 4.70 3.74
N TRP A 314 9.59 3.53 3.30
CA TRP A 314 9.10 2.89 2.08
C TRP A 314 7.60 2.57 2.11
N MET A 315 7.06 2.15 3.27
CA MET A 315 5.63 1.86 3.45
C MET A 315 4.76 3.11 3.30
N MET A 316 5.36 4.29 3.45
CA MET A 316 4.70 5.58 3.29
C MET A 316 4.88 6.16 1.88
N THR A 317 5.33 5.34 0.92
CA THR A 317 5.50 5.73 -0.50
C THR A 317 4.59 4.94 -1.43
N ASP A 318 4.36 5.50 -2.60
CA ASP A 318 3.59 4.92 -3.70
C ASP A 318 4.02 3.54 -4.11
N ALA A 319 5.33 3.31 -4.04
CA ALA A 319 5.91 2.08 -4.50
C ALA A 319 5.43 0.89 -3.64
N ALA A 320 5.00 1.12 -2.39
CA ALA A 320 4.42 0.11 -1.51
C ALA A 320 2.99 -0.32 -1.91
N PHE A 321 2.33 0.40 -2.83
CA PHE A 321 0.99 0.08 -3.32
C PHE A 321 0.96 -0.26 -4.81
N ASN A 322 2.12 -0.32 -5.46
CA ASN A 322 2.22 -0.59 -6.88
C ASN A 322 2.02 -2.09 -7.17
N GLU A 323 0.98 -2.42 -7.95
CA GLU A 323 0.60 -3.79 -8.28
C GLU A 323 1.54 -4.49 -9.27
N LYS A 324 2.47 -3.76 -9.91
CA LYS A 324 3.38 -4.29 -10.93
C LYS A 324 4.33 -5.40 -10.39
N GLY A 325 4.48 -5.53 -9.07
CA GLY A 325 5.30 -6.55 -8.41
C GLY A 325 4.54 -7.73 -7.78
N THR A 326 3.28 -8.00 -8.14
CA THR A 326 2.45 -9.04 -7.48
C THR A 326 2.88 -10.49 -7.74
N ASN A 327 4.00 -10.91 -7.14
CA ASN A 327 4.49 -12.29 -7.17
C ASN A 327 3.83 -13.17 -6.08
N SER A 328 2.50 -13.08 -5.91
CA SER A 328 1.74 -13.90 -4.95
C SER A 328 0.51 -14.62 -5.56
N ARG A 329 0.46 -14.70 -6.90
CA ARG A 329 -0.63 -15.35 -7.66
C ARG A 329 -0.88 -16.81 -7.27
N ASP A 330 0.17 -17.54 -6.90
CA ASP A 330 0.08 -18.91 -6.40
C ASP A 330 -0.78 -19.05 -5.14
N LEU A 331 -0.89 -17.99 -4.34
CA LEU A 331 -1.69 -17.97 -3.11
C LEU A 331 -3.18 -17.67 -3.37
N HIS A 332 -3.54 -17.18 -4.55
CA HIS A 332 -4.93 -16.78 -4.86
C HIS A 332 -5.90 -17.96 -4.94
N LYS A 333 -5.36 -19.17 -5.10
CA LYS A 333 -6.12 -20.43 -5.04
C LYS A 333 -6.62 -20.77 -3.63
N PHE A 334 -6.09 -20.14 -2.58
CA PHE A 334 -6.49 -20.38 -1.19
C PHE A 334 -7.56 -19.36 -0.76
N PRO A 335 -8.86 -19.73 -0.71
CA PRO A 335 -9.93 -18.84 -0.26
C PRO A 335 -9.71 -18.27 1.15
N GLU A 336 -9.12 -19.05 2.05
CA GLU A 336 -8.80 -18.64 3.42
C GLU A 336 -7.77 -17.50 3.49
N ILE A 337 -6.80 -17.46 2.57
CA ILE A 337 -5.81 -16.39 2.48
C ILE A 337 -6.44 -15.13 1.87
N LYS A 338 -7.30 -15.29 0.86
CA LYS A 338 -8.09 -14.17 0.30
C LYS A 338 -9.06 -13.58 1.31
N PHE A 339 -9.64 -14.41 2.17
CA PHE A 339 -10.49 -13.97 3.28
C PHE A 339 -9.69 -13.07 4.23
N LEU A 340 -8.51 -13.52 4.69
CA LEU A 340 -7.64 -12.71 5.55
C LEU A 340 -7.23 -11.39 4.88
N GLN A 341 -6.90 -11.42 3.58
CA GLN A 341 -6.59 -10.21 2.82
C GLN A 341 -7.78 -9.24 2.78
N ARG A 342 -9.00 -9.73 2.47
CA ARG A 342 -10.21 -8.91 2.34
C ARG A 342 -10.66 -8.31 3.68
N HIS A 343 -10.52 -9.06 4.76
CA HIS A 343 -10.97 -8.67 6.10
C HIS A 343 -9.83 -8.14 6.98
N TYR A 344 -8.68 -7.84 6.41
CA TYR A 344 -7.48 -7.43 7.14
C TYR A 344 -7.73 -6.23 8.07
N VAL A 345 -8.48 -5.22 7.63
CA VAL A 345 -8.81 -4.04 8.46
C VAL A 345 -9.61 -4.43 9.71
N TRP A 346 -10.54 -5.38 9.60
CA TRP A 346 -11.30 -5.87 10.75
C TRP A 346 -10.41 -6.59 11.77
N LEU A 347 -9.37 -7.29 11.32
CA LEU A 347 -8.37 -7.90 12.20
C LEU A 347 -7.56 -6.84 12.98
N ILE A 348 -7.40 -5.63 12.45
CA ILE A 348 -6.77 -4.52 13.18
C ILE A 348 -7.73 -3.98 14.23
N ILE A 349 -8.99 -3.71 13.86
CA ILE A 349 -9.98 -3.05 14.72
C ILE A 349 -10.39 -3.94 15.90
N ILE A 350 -10.49 -5.26 15.70
CA ILE A 350 -10.96 -6.18 16.76
C ILE A 350 -9.93 -6.37 17.90
N GLN A 351 -8.63 -6.26 17.61
CA GLN A 351 -7.58 -6.49 18.58
C GLN A 351 -7.63 -5.57 19.82
N PRO A 352 -7.76 -4.23 19.70
CA PRO A 352 -7.88 -3.37 20.88
C PRO A 352 -9.16 -3.65 21.67
N VAL A 353 -10.27 -4.04 21.02
CA VAL A 353 -11.50 -4.42 21.73
C VAL A 353 -11.27 -5.67 22.58
N LEU A 354 -10.61 -6.69 22.02
CA LEU A 354 -10.27 -7.92 22.75
C LEU A 354 -9.27 -7.66 23.87
N MET A 355 -8.26 -6.80 23.65
CA MET A 355 -7.31 -6.41 24.69
C MET A 355 -8.01 -5.64 25.82
N TYR A 356 -8.94 -4.75 25.50
CA TYR A 356 -9.70 -4.03 26.53
C TYR A 356 -10.53 -5.00 27.38
N ALA A 357 -11.24 -5.93 26.76
CA ALA A 357 -12.02 -6.95 27.46
C ALA A 357 -11.13 -7.84 28.33
N LEU A 358 -9.96 -8.27 27.82
CA LEU A 358 -9.00 -9.06 28.57
C LEU A 358 -8.46 -8.29 29.80
N GLY A 359 -8.10 -7.02 29.64
CA GLY A 359 -7.61 -6.18 30.74
C GLY A 359 -8.69 -5.90 31.77
N ALA A 360 -9.94 -5.72 31.36
CA ALA A 360 -11.07 -5.58 32.28
C ALA A 360 -11.32 -6.85 33.09
N TRP A 361 -11.21 -8.02 32.45
CA TRP A 361 -11.37 -9.32 33.11
C TRP A 361 -10.24 -9.64 34.10
N LEU A 362 -8.98 -9.31 33.75
CA LEU A 362 -7.82 -9.57 34.60
C LEU A 362 -7.61 -8.51 35.69
N GLY A 363 -8.38 -7.41 35.68
CA GLY A 363 -8.06 -6.19 36.42
C GLY A 363 -7.93 -6.40 37.93
N GLU A 364 -8.90 -7.08 38.55
CA GLU A 364 -8.90 -7.35 40.00
C GLU A 364 -7.76 -8.29 40.42
N ALA A 365 -7.52 -9.35 39.64
CA ALA A 365 -6.57 -10.40 40.00
C ALA A 365 -5.11 -9.99 39.79
N TYR A 366 -4.84 -9.09 38.84
CA TYR A 366 -3.47 -8.79 38.39
C TYR A 366 -3.11 -7.30 38.38
N ASN A 367 -3.93 -6.45 39.00
CA ASN A 367 -3.72 -5.00 39.08
C ASN A 367 -3.47 -4.37 37.70
N THR A 368 -4.37 -4.64 36.76
CA THR A 368 -4.34 -4.14 35.37
C THR A 368 -5.68 -3.50 34.99
N SER A 369 -5.78 -2.94 33.80
CA SER A 369 -7.04 -2.38 33.28
C SER A 369 -7.19 -2.63 31.79
N GLY A 370 -8.41 -2.49 31.29
CA GLY A 370 -8.69 -2.60 29.85
C GLY A 370 -7.86 -1.63 29.02
N LEU A 371 -7.80 -0.36 29.43
CA LEU A 371 -7.02 0.66 28.72
C LEU A 371 -5.51 0.37 28.78
N GLN A 372 -4.99 -0.08 29.93
CA GLN A 372 -3.59 -0.48 30.05
C GLN A 372 -3.26 -1.65 29.11
N MET A 373 -4.17 -2.62 28.97
CA MET A 373 -3.97 -3.76 28.07
C MET A 373 -4.06 -3.35 26.58
N VAL A 374 -4.86 -2.36 26.23
CA VAL A 374 -4.86 -1.78 24.87
C VAL A 374 -3.52 -1.11 24.57
N VAL A 375 -3.01 -0.27 25.48
CA VAL A 375 -1.73 0.41 25.28
C VAL A 375 -0.57 -0.58 25.17
N TRP A 376 -0.46 -1.52 26.11
CA TRP A 376 0.67 -2.47 26.17
C TRP A 376 0.50 -3.66 25.23
N GLY A 377 -0.64 -4.36 25.33
CA GLY A 377 -0.93 -5.59 24.60
C GLY A 377 -1.27 -5.38 23.11
N PHE A 378 -1.71 -4.19 22.72
CA PHE A 378 -1.93 -3.86 21.31
C PHE A 378 -0.89 -2.87 20.76
N PHE A 379 -0.83 -1.62 21.23
CA PHE A 379 0.01 -0.60 20.58
C PHE A 379 1.52 -0.84 20.77
N ILE A 380 2.01 -0.92 22.01
CA ILE A 380 3.44 -1.07 22.31
C ILE A 380 4.00 -2.35 21.70
N SER A 381 3.33 -3.48 21.93
CA SER A 381 3.77 -4.76 21.37
C SER A 381 3.74 -4.80 19.84
N THR A 382 2.79 -4.11 19.18
CA THR A 382 2.77 -4.01 17.71
C THR A 382 3.91 -3.13 17.20
N VAL A 383 4.11 -1.93 17.75
CA VAL A 383 5.20 -1.02 17.37
C VAL A 383 6.57 -1.64 17.62
N PHE A 384 6.74 -2.36 18.73
CA PHE A 384 7.97 -3.10 19.00
C PHE A 384 8.21 -4.20 17.96
N THR A 385 7.16 -4.98 17.62
CA THR A 385 7.24 -6.00 16.56
C THR A 385 7.63 -5.36 15.22
N TRP A 386 7.03 -4.22 14.86
CA TRP A 386 7.34 -3.47 13.65
C TRP A 386 8.82 -3.11 13.58
N HIS A 387 9.36 -2.44 14.60
CA HIS A 387 10.77 -2.04 14.58
C HIS A 387 11.72 -3.23 14.47
N VAL A 388 11.43 -4.35 15.14
CA VAL A 388 12.23 -5.57 14.99
C VAL A 388 12.18 -6.09 13.55
N THR A 389 11.00 -6.15 12.92
CA THR A 389 10.88 -6.56 11.52
C THR A 389 11.56 -5.57 10.56
N PHE A 390 11.40 -4.28 10.79
CA PHE A 390 11.99 -3.21 10.00
C PHE A 390 13.52 -3.21 10.07
N MET A 391 14.09 -3.63 11.21
CA MET A 391 15.53 -3.85 11.35
C MET A 391 16.05 -4.98 10.46
N VAL A 392 15.23 -5.96 10.06
CA VAL A 392 15.65 -6.97 9.07
C VAL A 392 15.95 -6.29 7.73
N ASN A 393 15.06 -5.43 7.24
CA ASN A 393 15.28 -4.72 5.97
C ASN A 393 16.42 -3.69 6.07
N SER A 394 16.57 -3.04 7.23
CA SER A 394 17.50 -1.91 7.38
C SER A 394 18.85 -2.31 7.98
N VAL A 395 18.88 -2.87 9.18
CA VAL A 395 20.11 -3.26 9.89
C VAL A 395 20.74 -4.47 9.21
N CYS A 396 19.98 -5.52 8.90
CA CYS A 396 20.56 -6.74 8.32
C CYS A 396 21.02 -6.58 6.87
N HIS A 397 20.81 -5.45 6.20
CA HIS A 397 21.41 -5.15 4.89
C HIS A 397 22.62 -4.21 4.97
N ARG A 398 23.03 -3.79 6.18
CA ARG A 398 24.10 -2.82 6.37
C ARG A 398 25.16 -3.28 7.37
N TRP A 399 24.75 -3.91 8.47
CA TRP A 399 25.65 -4.21 9.58
C TRP A 399 25.53 -5.65 10.09
N GLY A 400 26.60 -6.41 9.90
CA GLY A 400 26.73 -7.78 10.35
C GLY A 400 27.82 -8.53 9.58
N SER A 401 27.90 -9.84 9.75
CA SER A 401 28.83 -10.71 9.02
C SER A 401 28.24 -11.22 7.71
N ARG A 402 29.08 -11.51 6.71
CA ARG A 402 28.68 -12.10 5.42
C ARG A 402 29.44 -13.40 5.15
N PRO A 403 29.13 -14.49 5.88
CA PRO A 403 29.83 -15.77 5.69
C PRO A 403 29.57 -16.41 4.33
N TYR A 404 28.49 -16.02 3.64
CA TYR A 404 28.14 -16.56 2.32
C TYR A 404 28.06 -15.45 1.27
N ASP A 405 28.55 -15.74 0.08
CA ASP A 405 28.35 -14.88 -1.09
C ASP A 405 26.92 -15.06 -1.64
N ALA A 406 26.02 -14.17 -1.22
CA ALA A 406 24.62 -14.12 -1.64
C ALA A 406 24.39 -13.25 -2.89
N GLY A 407 25.41 -12.48 -3.34
CA GLY A 407 25.27 -11.54 -4.45
C GLY A 407 24.57 -10.22 -4.10
N ASP A 408 24.40 -9.90 -2.81
CA ASP A 408 23.74 -8.68 -2.31
C ASP A 408 24.40 -8.15 -1.02
N ALA A 409 23.80 -7.12 -0.41
CA ALA A 409 24.32 -6.50 0.81
C ALA A 409 23.78 -7.12 2.11
N SER A 410 23.03 -8.22 2.08
CA SER A 410 22.53 -8.90 3.28
C SER A 410 23.67 -9.30 4.23
N THR A 411 23.40 -9.31 5.53
CA THR A 411 24.33 -9.57 6.63
C THR A 411 23.65 -10.36 7.74
N ASN A 412 24.42 -11.17 8.44
CA ASN A 412 24.01 -11.82 9.67
C ASN A 412 24.24 -10.88 10.86
N ASN A 413 23.17 -10.60 11.61
CA ASN A 413 23.20 -9.78 12.81
C ASN A 413 22.63 -10.55 14.01
N VAL A 414 23.45 -10.79 15.03
CA VAL A 414 23.07 -11.61 16.20
C VAL A 414 21.94 -11.00 17.03
N PHE A 415 21.91 -9.67 17.17
CA PHE A 415 20.85 -8.98 17.92
C PHE A 415 19.49 -9.18 17.24
N ILE A 416 19.45 -9.00 15.91
CA ILE A 416 18.24 -9.28 15.13
C ILE A 416 17.98 -10.79 15.02
N GLY A 417 19.00 -11.64 15.13
CA GLY A 417 18.86 -13.09 15.17
C GLY A 417 18.03 -13.52 16.39
N VAL A 418 18.28 -12.91 17.54
CA VAL A 418 17.52 -13.18 18.77
C VAL A 418 16.15 -12.48 18.76
N LEU A 419 16.11 -11.16 18.54
CA LEU A 419 14.86 -10.39 18.56
C LEU A 419 13.91 -10.76 17.42
N GLY A 420 14.46 -11.04 16.23
CA GLY A 420 13.70 -11.47 15.06
C GLY A 420 13.46 -12.98 15.01
N PHE A 421 13.64 -13.73 16.10
CA PHE A 421 13.34 -15.17 16.16
C PHE A 421 14.09 -16.05 15.12
N GLY A 422 15.25 -15.58 14.64
CA GLY A 422 16.08 -16.23 13.62
C GLY A 422 16.24 -15.43 12.32
N GLU A 423 15.44 -14.38 12.11
CA GLU A 423 15.48 -13.57 10.88
C GLU A 423 16.71 -12.68 10.75
N GLY A 424 17.48 -12.48 11.82
CA GLY A 424 18.77 -11.78 11.74
C GLY A 424 19.88 -12.59 11.06
N TRP A 425 19.70 -13.89 10.81
CA TRP A 425 20.63 -14.67 9.96
C TRP A 425 20.36 -14.42 8.48
N HIS A 426 20.35 -13.14 8.11
CA HIS A 426 19.78 -12.66 6.86
C HIS A 426 20.67 -12.95 5.65
N ASN A 427 22.00 -12.95 5.81
CA ASN A 427 22.91 -13.39 4.75
C ASN A 427 22.77 -14.90 4.46
N ASN A 428 22.55 -15.71 5.50
CA ASN A 428 22.24 -17.13 5.31
C ASN A 428 20.94 -17.31 4.52
N HIS A 429 19.93 -16.54 4.90
CA HIS A 429 18.62 -16.55 4.25
C HIS A 429 18.69 -16.13 2.79
N HIS A 430 19.33 -15.01 2.47
CA HIS A 430 19.53 -14.55 1.09
C HIS A 430 20.33 -15.54 0.24
N LYS A 431 21.31 -16.24 0.84
CA LYS A 431 22.01 -17.33 0.16
C LYS A 431 21.13 -18.55 -0.10
N PHE A 432 20.28 -18.92 0.86
CA PHE A 432 19.46 -20.13 0.84
C PHE A 432 17.98 -19.84 1.13
N PRO A 433 17.29 -19.07 0.26
CA PRO A 433 15.97 -18.50 0.58
C PRO A 433 14.88 -19.56 0.77
N SER A 434 15.06 -20.75 0.22
CA SER A 434 14.10 -21.86 0.39
C SER A 434 14.28 -22.64 1.70
N SER A 435 15.26 -22.30 2.54
CA SER A 435 15.49 -23.02 3.78
C SER A 435 14.44 -22.68 4.84
N ALA A 436 14.05 -23.68 5.63
CA ALA A 436 13.25 -23.51 6.83
C ALA A 436 14.10 -23.12 8.06
N ARG A 437 15.43 -23.18 7.95
CA ARG A 437 16.40 -22.93 9.01
C ARG A 437 17.35 -21.83 8.57
N HIS A 438 17.21 -20.63 9.12
CA HIS A 438 18.09 -19.50 8.80
C HIS A 438 19.37 -19.54 9.64
N GLY A 439 19.27 -19.96 10.91
CA GLY A 439 20.44 -20.20 11.75
C GLY A 439 21.12 -21.53 11.40
N LEU A 440 22.08 -21.51 10.48
CA LEU A 440 22.74 -22.71 9.93
C LEU A 440 23.79 -23.28 10.87
N GLU A 441 24.45 -22.43 11.65
CA GLU A 441 25.41 -22.85 12.68
C GLU A 441 24.73 -23.24 14.00
N TRP A 442 25.42 -24.00 14.84
CA TRP A 442 24.87 -24.50 16.11
C TRP A 442 24.59 -23.39 17.14
N TRP A 443 25.37 -22.30 17.09
CA TRP A 443 25.25 -21.14 17.98
C TRP A 443 24.26 -20.08 17.44
N GLN A 444 23.83 -20.22 16.19
CA GLN A 444 22.88 -19.30 15.56
C GLN A 444 21.46 -19.62 16.03
N VAL A 445 21.02 -18.92 17.08
CA VAL A 445 19.69 -19.08 17.68
C VAL A 445 18.61 -18.77 16.65
N ASP A 446 17.73 -19.74 16.38
CA ASP A 446 16.63 -19.64 15.42
C ASP A 446 15.39 -20.26 16.06
N ALA A 447 14.63 -19.43 16.78
CA ALA A 447 13.46 -19.87 17.53
C ALA A 447 12.34 -20.35 16.58
N THR A 448 12.21 -19.75 15.40
CA THR A 448 11.27 -20.18 14.37
C THR A 448 11.61 -21.58 13.85
N TRP A 449 12.89 -21.92 13.69
CA TRP A 449 13.31 -23.28 13.35
C TRP A 449 12.95 -24.30 14.44
N VAL A 450 13.14 -23.93 15.72
CA VAL A 450 12.74 -24.78 16.85
C VAL A 450 11.24 -25.05 16.81
N LEU A 451 10.41 -24.03 16.60
CA LEU A 451 8.96 -24.18 16.45
C LEU A 451 8.59 -25.10 15.28
N ILE A 452 9.19 -24.90 14.11
CA ILE A 452 8.98 -25.75 12.92
C ILE A 452 9.30 -27.22 13.24
N ARG A 453 10.38 -27.49 13.99
CA ARG A 453 10.77 -28.84 14.39
C ARG A 453 9.84 -29.46 15.42
N MET A 454 9.35 -28.69 16.38
CA MET A 454 8.34 -29.16 17.33
C MET A 454 7.05 -29.55 16.60
N LEU A 455 6.59 -28.72 15.66
CA LEU A 455 5.41 -28.98 14.85
C LEU A 455 5.58 -30.16 13.90
N GLN A 456 6.79 -30.36 13.38
CA GLN A 456 7.12 -31.55 12.60
C GLN A 456 7.02 -32.82 13.44
N ALA A 457 7.51 -32.78 14.69
CA ALA A 457 7.46 -33.94 15.60
C ALA A 457 6.02 -34.38 15.92
N VAL A 458 5.07 -33.45 15.94
CA VAL A 458 3.63 -33.74 16.13
C VAL A 458 2.85 -33.88 14.81
N GLY A 459 3.53 -33.92 13.67
CA GLY A 459 2.91 -34.17 12.35
C GLY A 459 2.15 -32.99 11.73
N LEU A 460 2.25 -31.78 12.28
CA LEU A 460 1.59 -30.57 11.73
C LEU A 460 2.38 -29.91 10.60
N VAL A 461 3.70 -30.16 10.56
CA VAL A 461 4.63 -29.72 9.51
C VAL A 461 5.27 -30.93 8.85
N SER A 462 5.45 -30.87 7.53
CA SER A 462 6.16 -31.88 6.75
C SER A 462 7.18 -31.23 5.82
N ASP A 463 8.21 -32.00 5.45
CA ASP A 463 9.21 -31.64 4.43
C ASP A 463 9.91 -30.26 4.66
N PRO A 464 10.44 -29.97 5.87
CA PRO A 464 11.21 -28.76 6.08
C PRO A 464 12.53 -28.81 5.29
N LYS A 465 12.72 -27.83 4.43
CA LYS A 465 13.88 -27.73 3.54
C LYS A 465 15.10 -27.22 4.28
N ILE A 466 16.22 -27.92 4.11
CA ILE A 466 17.55 -27.52 4.61
C ILE A 466 18.52 -27.59 3.44
N PRO A 467 19.49 -26.65 3.31
CA PRO A 467 20.48 -26.71 2.25
C PRO A 467 21.31 -27.99 2.36
N LEU A 468 21.70 -28.55 1.22
CA LEU A 468 22.35 -29.87 1.18
C LEU A 468 23.59 -29.97 2.08
N ALA A 469 24.41 -28.90 2.12
CA ALA A 469 25.62 -28.84 2.95
C ALA A 469 25.36 -28.94 4.46
N PHE A 470 24.12 -28.68 4.91
CA PHE A 470 23.73 -28.71 6.33
C PHE A 470 22.79 -29.87 6.67
N ARG A 471 22.57 -30.80 5.74
CA ARG A 471 21.85 -32.05 6.02
C ARG A 471 22.82 -33.02 6.69
N LYS A 472 22.44 -33.57 7.84
CA LYS A 472 23.25 -34.55 8.56
C LYS A 472 23.37 -35.90 7.83
N ASP A 473 22.54 -36.15 6.81
CA ASP A 473 22.45 -37.45 6.13
C ASP A 473 22.66 -37.34 4.61
N LYS A 474 23.91 -37.54 4.17
CA LYS A 474 24.22 -38.32 2.97
C LYS A 474 25.51 -39.09 3.23
N PRO A 475 25.52 -40.43 3.14
CA PRO A 475 26.78 -41.15 3.02
C PRO A 475 27.48 -40.64 1.76
N GLU A 476 28.78 -40.34 1.86
CA GLU A 476 29.63 -40.19 0.69
C GLU A 476 29.40 -41.41 -0.20
N LYS A 477 28.94 -41.20 -1.44
CA LYS A 477 29.16 -42.20 -2.46
C LYS A 477 30.66 -42.23 -2.67
N THR A 478 31.34 -43.18 -2.03
CA THR A 478 32.68 -43.60 -2.41
C THR A 478 32.59 -44.01 -3.87
N SER A 479 33.14 -43.18 -4.76
CA SER A 479 33.55 -43.62 -6.08
C SER A 479 34.70 -44.61 -5.88
N SER A 480 34.40 -45.90 -5.90
CA SER A 480 35.39 -46.94 -6.15
C SER A 480 35.30 -47.32 -7.62
N ASP A 481 36.42 -47.13 -8.29
CA ASP A 481 36.90 -47.62 -9.59
C ASP A 481 36.08 -48.70 -10.32
#